data_AF-A0A3C0VVY7-F1
#
_entry.id   AF-A0A3C0VVY7-F1
#
_cell.length_a   1.000
_cell.length_b   1.000
_cell.length_c   1.000
_cell.angle_alpha   90.00
_cell.angle_beta   90.00
_cell.angle_gamma   90.00
#
_symmetry.space_group_name_H-M   'P 1'
#
loop_
_entity.id
_entity.type
_entity.pdbx_description
1 polymer ?
#
loop_
_entity_poly.entity_id
_entity_poly.type
_entity_poly.pdbx_seq_one_letter_code
_entity_poly.pdbx_strand_id
1 'polypeptide(L)'
;ALALVTRSRLLLAATPSTLLLLLCFTLAAELSALEMFLVNDDHPVEVAIIDDLFDPPGLGVRGLLKHSGGDSLLILVNEDDHRHLGVDVTGLTPLNGRTLHQLYGDKQAVVRRGGIVTRMQPHEVKLFCTSPRFTTKQKKGRNYTDAGE
;
A
#
# COMPACT_ATOMS: atom_id res chain seq x y z
N ALA A 1 26.80 -7.63 -27.50
CA ALA A 1 26.54 -6.36 -26.78
C ALA A 1 25.41 -5.50 -27.40
N LEU A 2 24.47 -6.08 -28.18
CA LEU A 2 23.44 -5.30 -28.90
C LEU A 2 21.99 -5.62 -28.49
N ALA A 3 21.77 -6.30 -27.37
CA ALA A 3 20.43 -6.68 -26.89
C ALA A 3 19.97 -5.89 -25.64
N LEU A 4 20.85 -5.09 -25.03
CA LEU A 4 20.52 -4.33 -23.81
C LEU A 4 19.96 -2.92 -24.09
N VAL A 5 20.14 -2.39 -25.31
CA VAL A 5 19.79 -0.98 -25.61
C VAL A 5 18.32 -0.83 -26.07
N THR A 6 17.67 -1.92 -26.50
CA THR A 6 16.34 -1.85 -27.13
C THR A 6 15.17 -1.85 -26.14
N ARG A 7 15.37 -2.34 -24.89
CA ARG A 7 14.30 -2.35 -23.88
C ARG A 7 14.12 -1.02 -23.14
N SER A 8 15.14 -0.17 -23.14
CA SER A 8 15.09 1.15 -22.48
C SER A 8 14.44 2.23 -23.34
N ARG A 9 14.25 2.00 -24.64
CA ARG A 9 13.62 2.98 -25.56
C ARG A 9 12.09 2.87 -25.66
N LEU A 10 11.48 1.76 -25.24
CA LEU A 10 10.03 1.57 -25.39
C LEU A 10 9.22 2.38 -24.36
N LEU A 11 9.81 2.77 -23.22
CA LEU A 11 9.16 3.68 -22.27
C LEU A 11 9.22 5.15 -22.71
N LEU A 12 10.16 5.53 -23.58
CA LEU A 12 10.32 6.90 -24.05
C LEU A 12 9.42 7.27 -25.25
N ALA A 13 8.57 6.36 -25.72
CA ALA A 13 7.72 6.57 -26.91
C ALA A 13 6.22 6.34 -26.66
N ALA A 14 5.79 6.26 -25.40
CA ALA A 14 4.37 6.16 -25.08
C ALA A 14 3.73 7.56 -25.10
N THR A 15 2.68 7.74 -25.88
CA THR A 15 1.89 8.99 -25.84
C THR A 15 1.17 9.09 -24.48
N PRO A 16 0.80 10.29 -24.02
CA PRO A 16 0.08 10.48 -22.76
C PRO A 16 -1.16 9.58 -22.66
N SER A 17 -1.85 9.35 -23.77
CA SER A 17 -3.02 8.48 -23.87
C SER A 17 -2.69 6.99 -23.65
N THR A 18 -1.54 6.52 -24.13
CA THR A 18 -1.10 5.13 -23.91
C THR A 18 -0.65 4.90 -22.46
N LEU A 19 -0.01 5.91 -21.85
CA LEU A 19 0.35 5.90 -20.43
C LEU A 19 -0.89 5.86 -19.54
N LEU A 20 -1.92 6.67 -19.85
CA LEU A 20 -3.19 6.68 -19.12
C LEU A 20 -3.92 5.33 -19.20
N LEU A 21 -3.95 4.71 -20.39
CA LEU A 21 -4.54 3.38 -20.56
C LEU A 21 -3.81 2.31 -19.73
N LEU A 22 -2.47 2.33 -19.73
CA LEU A 22 -1.67 1.40 -18.93
C LEU A 22 -1.88 1.58 -17.42
N LEU A 23 -2.05 2.83 -16.94
CA LEU A 23 -2.40 3.13 -15.56
C LEU A 23 -3.76 2.51 -15.20
N CYS A 24 -4.80 2.80 -15.97
CA CYS A 24 -6.15 2.26 -15.73
C CYS A 24 -6.18 0.74 -15.72
N PHE A 25 -5.51 0.08 -16.67
CA PHE A 25 -5.44 -1.39 -16.70
C PHE A 25 -4.72 -1.97 -15.49
N THR A 26 -3.66 -1.30 -15.01
CA THR A 26 -2.90 -1.77 -13.85
C THR A 26 -3.70 -1.61 -12.57
N LEU A 27 -4.32 -0.45 -12.36
CA LEU A 27 -5.19 -0.20 -11.22
C LEU A 27 -6.38 -1.16 -11.20
N ALA A 28 -7.02 -1.41 -12.35
CA ALA A 28 -8.11 -2.37 -12.45
C ALA A 28 -7.68 -3.80 -12.09
N ALA A 29 -6.49 -4.23 -12.53
CA ALA A 29 -5.96 -5.54 -12.20
C ALA A 29 -5.63 -5.68 -10.69
N GLU A 30 -5.07 -4.63 -10.08
CA GLU A 30 -4.79 -4.59 -8.64
C GLU A 30 -6.07 -4.59 -7.81
N LEU A 31 -7.09 -3.83 -8.24
CA LEU A 31 -8.38 -3.77 -7.57
C LEU A 31 -9.12 -5.10 -7.68
N SER A 32 -9.09 -5.73 -8.86
CA SER A 32 -9.70 -7.05 -9.09
C SER A 32 -9.05 -8.14 -8.23
N ALA A 33 -7.72 -8.10 -8.04
CA ALA A 33 -7.04 -9.03 -7.13
C ALA A 33 -7.47 -8.88 -5.67
N LEU A 34 -8.00 -7.72 -5.29
CA LEU A 34 -8.48 -7.41 -3.94
C LEU A 34 -10.01 -7.41 -3.82
N GLU A 35 -10.75 -7.71 -4.89
CA GLU A 35 -12.21 -7.61 -4.97
C GLU A 35 -12.90 -8.30 -3.78
N MET A 36 -12.44 -9.50 -3.43
CA MET A 36 -13.00 -10.27 -2.31
C MET A 36 -12.91 -9.58 -0.94
N PHE A 37 -12.00 -8.63 -0.76
CA PHE A 37 -11.89 -7.82 0.46
C PHE A 37 -12.74 -6.55 0.38
N LEU A 38 -12.90 -5.99 -0.82
CA LEU A 38 -13.57 -4.70 -1.03
C LEU A 38 -15.08 -4.79 -0.85
N VAL A 39 -15.68 -5.95 -1.11
CA VAL A 39 -17.13 -6.19 -0.98
C VAL A 39 -17.58 -6.42 0.47
N ASN A 40 -16.65 -6.80 1.36
CA ASN A 40 -16.97 -7.12 2.76
C ASN A 40 -16.96 -5.88 3.67
N ASP A 41 -17.55 -6.01 4.85
CA ASP A 41 -17.68 -4.93 5.83
C ASP A 41 -16.33 -4.32 6.27
N ASP A 42 -16.38 -3.02 6.48
CA ASP A 42 -15.30 -2.21 7.01
C ASP A 42 -15.12 -2.43 8.50
N HIS A 43 -13.91 -2.81 8.92
CA HIS A 43 -13.54 -2.86 10.34
C HIS A 43 -12.47 -1.79 10.59
N PRO A 44 -12.86 -0.59 11.08
CA PRO A 44 -11.89 0.43 11.46
C PRO A 44 -10.89 -0.14 12.46
N VAL A 45 -9.62 0.23 12.30
CA VAL A 45 -8.59 -0.08 13.30
C VAL A 45 -8.11 1.19 13.96
N GLU A 46 -7.70 1.04 15.21
CA GLU A 46 -7.11 2.14 15.97
C GLU A 46 -5.69 2.39 15.45
N VAL A 47 -5.43 3.65 15.13
CA VAL A 47 -4.13 4.13 14.67
C VAL A 47 -3.71 5.30 15.54
N ALA A 48 -2.54 5.18 16.14
CA ALA A 48 -1.89 6.24 16.89
C ALA A 48 -0.57 6.61 16.24
N ILE A 49 -0.31 7.90 16.10
CA ILE A 49 1.00 8.38 15.67
C ILE A 49 1.88 8.48 16.91
N ILE A 50 3.09 7.93 16.80
CA ILE A 50 4.12 8.11 17.81
C ILE A 50 4.87 9.38 17.39
N ASP A 51 4.34 10.51 17.87
CA ASP A 51 4.82 11.83 17.50
C ASP A 51 6.29 12.03 17.92
N ASP A 52 7.07 12.63 17.03
CA ASP A 52 8.28 13.35 17.42
C ASP A 52 7.89 14.77 17.88
N LEU A 53 8.72 15.40 18.71
CA LEU A 53 8.49 16.74 19.30
C LEU A 53 8.27 17.86 18.27
N PHE A 54 8.49 17.58 16.99
CA PHE A 54 8.48 18.55 15.89
C PHE A 54 7.56 18.14 14.73
N ASP A 55 6.75 17.09 14.89
CA ASP A 55 5.83 16.69 13.83
C ASP A 55 4.72 17.75 13.68
N PRO A 56 4.46 18.23 12.46
CA PRO A 56 3.42 19.23 12.23
C PRO A 56 2.04 18.62 12.48
N PRO A 57 1.06 19.40 12.96
CA PRO A 57 -0.31 18.90 13.11
C PRO A 57 -0.90 18.53 11.75
N GLY A 58 -1.70 17.45 11.72
CA GLY A 58 -2.26 16.91 10.49
C GLY A 58 -3.56 16.12 10.70
N LEU A 59 -4.09 15.57 9.61
CA LEU A 59 -5.18 14.60 9.59
C LEU A 59 -4.73 13.23 10.14
N GLY A 60 -3.45 12.93 10.01
CA GLY A 60 -2.84 11.71 10.51
C GLY A 60 -2.97 10.51 9.58
N VAL A 61 -2.88 9.32 10.19
CA VAL A 61 -2.98 8.04 9.47
C VAL A 61 -4.31 7.38 9.79
N ARG A 62 -5.03 6.95 8.75
CA ARG A 62 -6.22 6.11 8.89
C ARG A 62 -5.91 4.66 8.60
N GLY A 63 -6.59 3.78 9.31
CA GLY A 63 -6.47 2.35 9.13
C GLY A 63 -7.82 1.66 8.97
N LEU A 64 -7.85 0.66 8.10
CA LEU A 64 -9.01 -0.20 7.87
C LEU A 64 -8.55 -1.66 7.77
N LEU A 65 -9.27 -2.55 8.44
CA LEU A 65 -9.09 -3.99 8.32
C LEU A 65 -10.26 -4.60 7.55
N LYS A 66 -9.94 -5.45 6.59
CA LYS A 66 -10.89 -6.24 5.80
C LYS A 66 -10.60 -7.72 6.03
N HIS A 67 -11.65 -8.54 6.10
CA HIS A 67 -11.54 -9.98 6.25
C HIS A 67 -12.22 -10.68 5.08
N SER A 68 -11.59 -11.69 4.50
CA SER A 68 -12.21 -12.49 3.44
C SER A 68 -11.51 -13.84 3.27
N GLY A 69 -12.27 -14.93 3.20
CA GLY A 69 -11.75 -16.27 2.89
C GLY A 69 -10.61 -16.76 3.81
N GLY A 70 -10.62 -16.38 5.10
CA GLY A 70 -9.57 -16.72 6.08
C GLY A 70 -8.32 -15.82 6.03
N ASP A 71 -8.27 -14.89 5.09
CA ASP A 71 -7.23 -13.87 4.99
C ASP A 71 -7.73 -12.53 5.50
N SER A 72 -6.77 -11.66 5.83
CA SER A 72 -7.04 -10.29 6.26
C SER A 72 -6.17 -9.31 5.50
N LEU A 73 -6.75 -8.16 5.16
CA LEU A 73 -6.11 -7.06 4.47
C LEU A 73 -6.21 -5.82 5.36
N LEU A 74 -5.07 -5.37 5.87
CA LEU A 74 -4.91 -4.11 6.57
C LEU A 74 -4.51 -3.04 5.54
N ILE A 75 -5.30 -1.97 5.48
CA ILE A 75 -5.11 -0.81 4.63
C ILE A 75 -4.74 0.35 5.55
N LEU A 76 -3.62 1.01 5.28
CA LEU A 76 -3.20 2.22 5.97
C LEU A 76 -3.03 3.35 4.95
N VAL A 77 -3.54 4.52 5.27
CA VAL A 77 -3.44 5.73 4.44
C VAL A 77 -2.91 6.85 5.30
N ASN A 78 -1.76 7.41 4.93
CA ASN A 78 -1.32 8.68 5.50
C ASN A 78 -2.04 9.81 4.78
N GLU A 79 -2.90 10.54 5.47
CA GLU A 79 -3.63 11.67 4.88
C GLU A 79 -2.80 12.96 4.88
N ASP A 80 -1.64 12.95 5.54
CA ASP A 80 -0.76 14.11 5.66
C ASP A 80 0.25 14.25 4.50
N ASP A 81 0.70 15.48 4.32
CA ASP A 81 1.75 15.90 3.40
C ASP A 81 3.18 15.72 3.95
N HIS A 82 3.29 15.18 5.17
CA HIS A 82 4.54 14.87 5.84
C HIS A 82 4.62 13.38 6.22
N ARG A 83 5.83 12.93 6.57
CA ARG A 83 6.10 11.54 6.95
C ARG A 83 5.82 11.31 8.43
N HIS A 84 5.42 10.09 8.78
CA HIS A 84 5.28 9.61 10.15
C HIS A 84 6.35 8.54 10.45
N LEU A 85 7.20 8.80 11.45
CA LEU A 85 8.31 7.91 11.82
C LEU A 85 7.90 6.73 12.68
N GLY A 86 6.75 6.82 13.35
CA GLY A 86 6.12 5.75 14.10
C GLY A 86 4.61 5.83 13.99
N VAL A 87 3.99 4.76 13.51
CA VAL A 87 2.55 4.59 13.40
C VAL A 87 2.23 3.28 14.11
N ASP A 88 1.61 3.36 15.28
CA ASP A 88 1.13 2.21 16.03
C ASP A 88 -0.28 1.86 15.58
N VAL A 89 -0.47 0.64 15.12
CA VAL A 89 -1.75 0.13 14.63
C VAL A 89 -2.19 -0.98 15.57
N THR A 90 -3.30 -0.78 16.25
CA THR A 90 -3.84 -1.72 17.25
C THR A 90 -5.21 -2.25 16.83
N GLY A 91 -5.89 -3.02 17.70
CA GLY A 91 -7.14 -3.73 17.34
C GLY A 91 -6.94 -4.99 16.50
N LEU A 92 -5.70 -5.46 16.33
CA LEU A 92 -5.32 -6.64 15.53
C LEU A 92 -5.23 -7.93 16.37
N THR A 93 -5.84 -7.98 17.55
CA THR A 93 -5.76 -9.13 18.48
C THR A 93 -6.07 -10.49 17.82
N PRO A 94 -7.08 -10.63 16.94
CA PRO A 94 -7.35 -11.89 16.25
C PRO A 94 -6.21 -12.38 15.34
N LEU A 95 -5.30 -11.48 14.95
CA LEU A 95 -4.17 -11.77 14.07
C LEU A 95 -2.86 -12.02 14.81
N ASN A 96 -2.87 -12.05 16.15
CA ASN A 96 -1.67 -12.27 16.96
C ASN A 96 -0.86 -13.49 16.49
N GLY A 97 0.44 -13.30 16.29
CA GLY A 97 1.36 -14.33 15.81
C GLY A 97 1.34 -14.53 14.29
N ARG A 98 0.40 -13.94 13.55
CA ARG A 98 0.40 -13.95 12.08
C ARG A 98 1.37 -12.91 11.52
N THR A 99 1.92 -13.24 10.35
CA THR A 99 2.69 -12.31 9.53
C THR A 99 1.77 -11.56 8.57
N LEU A 100 1.94 -10.25 8.51
CA LEU A 100 1.37 -9.34 7.54
C LEU A 100 2.44 -8.98 6.50
N HIS A 101 2.19 -9.32 5.24
CA HIS A 101 3.07 -9.06 4.11
C HIS A 101 2.63 -7.77 3.41
N GLN A 102 3.54 -6.80 3.23
CA GLN A 102 3.23 -5.63 2.42
C GLN A 102 3.10 -6.07 0.95
N LEU A 103 1.92 -5.92 0.36
CA LEU A 103 1.64 -6.46 -0.98
C LEU A 103 2.50 -5.81 -2.07
N TYR A 104 2.82 -4.53 -1.90
CA TYR A 104 3.55 -3.74 -2.89
C TYR A 104 4.76 -3.01 -2.31
N GLY A 105 5.43 -3.67 -1.37
CA GLY A 105 6.70 -3.25 -0.81
C GLY A 105 7.44 -4.45 -0.25
N ASP A 106 8.60 -4.22 0.36
CA ASP A 106 9.46 -5.31 0.82
C ASP A 106 9.32 -5.58 2.32
N LYS A 107 8.38 -4.91 2.99
CA LYS A 107 8.20 -5.01 4.45
C LYS A 107 7.26 -6.15 4.81
N GLN A 108 7.53 -6.73 5.97
CA GLN A 108 6.63 -7.64 6.66
C GLN A 108 6.55 -7.21 8.12
N ALA A 109 5.41 -7.45 8.75
CA ALA A 109 5.20 -7.17 10.17
C ALA A 109 4.54 -8.38 10.82
N VAL A 110 5.05 -8.82 11.97
CA VAL A 110 4.39 -9.85 12.77
C VAL A 110 3.50 -9.16 13.79
N VAL A 111 2.23 -9.53 13.85
CA VAL A 111 1.29 -8.96 14.82
C VAL A 111 1.65 -9.46 16.22
N ARG A 112 1.92 -8.53 17.13
CA ARG A 112 2.27 -8.82 18.52
C ARG A 112 1.45 -7.93 19.44
N ARG A 113 0.90 -8.51 20.51
CA ARG A 113 0.06 -7.79 21.49
C ARG A 113 -1.11 -7.04 20.83
N GLY A 114 -1.66 -7.60 19.75
CA GLY A 114 -2.77 -7.02 19.01
C GLY A 114 -2.41 -5.82 18.15
N GLY A 115 -1.13 -5.62 17.81
CA GLY A 115 -0.74 -4.52 16.95
C GLY A 115 0.54 -4.73 16.15
N ILE A 116 0.85 -3.73 15.33
CA ILE A 116 2.11 -3.56 14.59
C ILE A 116 2.54 -2.09 14.66
N VAL A 117 3.84 -1.85 14.53
CA VAL A 117 4.38 -0.49 14.36
C VAL A 117 4.98 -0.38 12.96
N THR A 118 4.66 0.70 12.25
CA THR A 118 5.22 0.98 10.92
C THR A 118 5.60 2.47 10.77
N ARG A 119 6.13 2.82 9.60
CA ARG A 119 6.47 4.20 9.21
C ARG A 119 5.71 4.57 7.95
N MET A 120 5.29 5.81 7.74
CA MET A 120 4.60 6.20 6.50
C MET A 120 5.20 7.44 5.86
N GLN A 121 5.31 7.46 4.52
CA GLN A 121 5.66 8.64 3.73
C GLN A 121 4.43 9.54 3.51
N PRO A 122 4.60 10.80 3.08
CA PRO A 122 3.49 11.67 2.69
C PRO A 122 2.56 10.98 1.70
N HIS A 123 1.26 11.03 1.94
CA HIS A 123 0.22 10.43 1.09
C HIS A 123 0.44 8.93 0.76
N GLU A 124 1.25 8.20 1.54
CA GLU A 124 1.52 6.80 1.30
C GLU A 124 0.29 5.94 1.60
N VAL A 125 0.02 4.96 0.73
CA VAL A 125 -0.92 3.88 1.01
C VAL A 125 -0.15 2.59 1.20
N LYS A 126 -0.37 1.91 2.33
CA LYS A 126 0.16 0.58 2.59
C LYS A 126 -0.93 -0.45 2.65
N LEU A 127 -0.69 -1.55 1.95
CA LEU A 127 -1.55 -2.72 1.93
C LEU A 127 -0.77 -3.88 2.52
N PHE A 128 -1.21 -4.35 3.67
CA PHE A 128 -0.65 -5.48 4.39
C PHE A 128 -1.65 -6.63 4.34
N CYS A 129 -1.24 -7.79 3.84
CA CYS A 129 -2.10 -8.96 3.80
C CYS A 129 -1.48 -10.14 4.54
N THR A 130 -2.32 -10.96 5.15
CA THR A 130 -1.87 -12.21 5.77
C THR A 130 -1.41 -13.27 4.76
N SER A 131 -1.68 -13.07 3.47
CA SER A 131 -1.22 -13.94 2.39
C SER A 131 -0.64 -13.11 1.24
N PRO A 132 0.62 -13.38 0.81
CA PRO A 132 1.24 -12.63 -0.30
C PRO A 132 0.67 -13.00 -1.67
N ARG A 133 -0.25 -13.97 -1.76
CA ARG A 133 -0.86 -14.41 -3.02
C ARG A 133 -1.67 -13.33 -3.73
N PHE A 134 -2.08 -12.28 -3.00
CA PHE A 134 -2.85 -11.16 -3.51
C PHE A 134 -1.98 -10.05 -4.12
N THR A 135 -0.65 -10.19 -4.10
CA THR A 135 0.24 -9.30 -4.85
C THR A 135 0.11 -9.54 -6.34
N THR A 136 -0.17 -8.49 -7.11
CA THR A 136 -0.08 -8.58 -8.57
C THR A 136 1.36 -8.42 -9.05
N LYS A 137 1.71 -9.09 -10.15
CA LYS A 137 3.02 -8.95 -10.80
C LYS A 137 3.11 -7.68 -11.66
N GLN A 138 1.98 -7.03 -11.92
CA GLN A 138 1.90 -5.83 -12.76
C GLN A 138 2.20 -4.59 -11.93
N LYS A 139 3.46 -4.16 -11.93
CA LYS A 139 3.91 -2.93 -11.24
C LYS A 139 4.04 -1.73 -12.19
N LYS A 140 3.92 -1.94 -13.51
CA LYS A 140 4.04 -0.88 -14.53
C LYS A 140 2.87 0.08 -14.41
N GLY A 141 3.12 1.39 -14.40
CA GLY A 141 2.08 2.42 -14.27
C GLY A 141 1.93 2.98 -12.85
N ARG A 142 2.55 2.37 -11.82
CA ARG A 142 2.60 2.95 -10.47
C ARG A 142 3.50 4.17 -10.34
N ASN A 143 4.52 4.26 -11.19
CA ASN A 143 5.45 5.39 -11.22
C ASN A 143 4.97 6.42 -12.24
N TYR A 144 3.74 6.91 -12.10
CA TYR A 144 3.34 8.12 -12.83
C TYR A 144 3.93 9.31 -12.07
N THR A 145 5.16 9.66 -12.44
CA THR A 145 5.66 11.01 -12.15
C THR A 145 5.00 11.90 -13.17
N ASP A 146 4.21 12.88 -12.73
CA ASP A 146 3.98 14.07 -13.54
C ASP A 146 5.37 14.53 -13.98
N ALA A 147 5.67 14.43 -15.28
CA ALA A 147 6.80 15.12 -15.85
C ALA A 147 6.44 16.61 -15.81
N GLY A 148 6.55 17.20 -14.63
CA GLY A 148 6.43 18.63 -14.41
C GLY A 148 7.75 19.29 -14.78
N GLU A 149 7.92 19.57 -16.07
CA GLU A 149 8.36 20.86 -16.63
C GLU A 149 8.12 20.88 -18.15
#